data_AF-A0A962ZVY8-F1
#
_entry.id   AF-A0A962ZVY8-F1
#
_cell.length_a   1.000
_cell.length_b   1.000
_cell.length_c   1.000
_cell.angle_alpha   90.00
_cell.angle_beta   90.00
_cell.angle_gamma   90.00
#
_symmetry.space_group_name_H-M   'P 1'
#
loop_
_entity.id
_entity.type
_entity.pdbx_description
1 polymer ?
#
loop_
_entity_poly.entity_id
_entity_poly.type
_entity_poly.pdbx_seq_one_letter_code
_entity_poly.pdbx_strand_id
1 'polypeptide(L)'
;LWKVERPQVTNTVHEAAKNGDRSENGDYIYGKRRLREIDSRVRFLNKRLEELKVIDRPPDNTDKIYFGAWVNLEDEAGEERRWRIVGPDEFDLGRGLLSMDSPMARS
;
A
#
# COMPACT_ATOMS: atom_id res chain seq x y z
N LEU A 1 4.04 -14.16 -3.44
CA LEU A 1 5.39 -13.61 -3.74
C LEU A 1 6.48 -14.40 -3.02
N TRP A 2 6.91 -14.04 -1.81
CA TRP A 2 8.09 -14.67 -1.20
C TRP A 2 7.94 -16.15 -0.80
N LYS A 3 6.83 -16.53 -0.16
CA LYS A 3 6.67 -17.89 0.42
C LYS A 3 6.28 -18.99 -0.57
N VAL A 4 5.77 -18.63 -1.75
CA VAL A 4 5.18 -19.60 -2.71
C VAL A 4 5.85 -19.47 -4.07
N GLU A 5 5.84 -18.27 -4.63
CA GLU A 5 6.30 -18.02 -6.00
C GLU A 5 7.83 -18.05 -6.11
N ARG A 6 8.56 -17.47 -5.14
CA ARG A 6 10.03 -17.49 -5.18
C ARG A 6 10.62 -18.90 -5.13
N PRO A 7 10.21 -19.82 -4.22
CA PRO A 7 10.67 -21.20 -4.21
C PRO A 7 10.39 -21.94 -5.53
N GLN A 8 9.19 -21.75 -6.11
CA GLN A 8 8.81 -22.37 -7.38
C GLN A 8 9.71 -21.92 -8.53
N VAL A 9 9.92 -20.61 -8.68
CA VAL A 9 10.78 -20.06 -9.73
C VAL A 9 12.24 -20.47 -9.51
N THR A 10 12.72 -20.51 -8.26
CA THR A 10 14.08 -21.02 -7.96
C THR A 10 14.24 -22.48 -8.37
N ASN A 11 13.23 -23.32 -8.13
CA ASN A 11 13.27 -24.72 -8.54
C ASN A 11 13.30 -24.85 -10.07
N THR A 12 12.45 -24.12 -10.79
CA THR A 12 12.45 -24.10 -12.26
C THR A 12 13.80 -23.65 -12.83
N VAL A 13 14.41 -22.60 -12.27
CA VAL A 13 15.75 -22.14 -12.68
C VAL A 13 16.82 -23.17 -12.37
N HIS A 14 16.72 -23.87 -11.24
CA HIS A 14 17.66 -24.92 -10.84
C HIS A 14 17.61 -26.11 -11.78
N GLU A 15 16.41 -26.57 -12.15
CA GLU A 15 16.23 -27.66 -13.12
C GLU A 15 16.67 -27.24 -14.53
N ALA A 16 16.31 -26.03 -14.97
CA ALA A 16 16.77 -25.48 -16.23
C ALA A 16 18.30 -25.37 -16.31
N ALA A 17 18.97 -25.08 -15.18
CA ALA A 17 20.44 -25.00 -15.10
C ALA A 17 21.15 -26.36 -15.12
N LYS A 18 20.46 -27.46 -14.77
CA LYS A 18 20.97 -28.84 -14.89
C LYS A 18 20.94 -29.34 -16.33
N ASN A 19 20.01 -28.84 -17.15
CA ASN A 19 19.83 -29.22 -18.55
C ASN A 19 20.85 -28.58 -19.52
N GLY A 20 21.91 -27.94 -19.01
CA GLY A 20 23.16 -27.74 -19.75
C GLY A 20 23.29 -26.46 -20.58
N ASP A 21 22.25 -25.99 -21.27
CA ASP A 21 22.32 -24.75 -22.05
C ASP A 21 21.68 -23.57 -21.29
N ARG A 22 22.50 -22.64 -20.81
CA ARG A 22 22.06 -21.47 -20.03
C ARG A 22 21.79 -20.25 -20.90
N SER A 23 22.25 -20.25 -22.15
CA SER A 23 22.18 -19.12 -23.08
C SER A 23 20.96 -19.17 -23.98
N GLU A 24 20.49 -20.37 -24.36
CA GLU A 24 19.32 -20.55 -25.23
C GLU A 24 18.05 -21.00 -24.49
N ASN A 25 18.18 -21.42 -23.23
CA ASN A 25 17.05 -21.91 -22.46
C ASN A 25 16.14 -20.76 -21.98
N GLY A 26 14.98 -20.63 -22.63
CA GLY A 26 13.94 -19.67 -22.31
C GLY A 26 13.48 -19.72 -20.86
N ASP A 27 13.40 -20.90 -20.24
CA ASP A 27 12.98 -21.07 -18.84
C ASP A 27 14.02 -20.52 -17.87
N TYR A 28 15.31 -20.66 -18.18
CA TYR A 28 16.39 -20.09 -17.39
C TYR A 28 16.39 -18.56 -17.46
N ILE A 29 16.27 -17.99 -18.67
CA ILE A 29 16.23 -16.54 -18.89
C ILE A 29 14.99 -15.94 -18.22
N TYR A 30 13.82 -16.52 -18.46
CA TYR A 30 12.55 -16.11 -17.86
C TYR A 30 12.61 -16.19 -16.34
N GLY A 31 13.06 -17.33 -15.79
CA GLY A 31 13.14 -17.52 -14.35
C GLY A 31 14.09 -16.54 -13.67
N LYS A 32 15.25 -16.24 -14.27
CA LYS A 32 16.18 -15.20 -13.75
C LYS A 32 15.58 -13.80 -13.82
N ARG A 33 14.77 -13.48 -14.84
CA ARG A 33 14.04 -12.20 -14.90
C ARG A 33 12.96 -12.14 -13.82
N ARG A 34 12.18 -13.21 -13.66
CA ARG A 34 11.11 -13.28 -12.67
C ARG A 34 11.61 -13.20 -11.23
N LEU A 35 12.75 -13.83 -10.91
CA LEU A 35 13.40 -13.68 -9.60
C LEU A 35 13.76 -12.22 -9.31
N ARG A 36 14.34 -11.50 -10.28
CA ARG A 36 14.66 -10.08 -10.14
C ARG A 36 13.43 -9.22 -9.89
N GLU A 37 12.32 -9.49 -10.59
CA GLU A 37 11.05 -8.80 -10.36
C GLU A 37 10.52 -9.03 -8.94
N ILE A 38 10.54 -10.29 -8.48
CA ILE A 38 10.08 -10.65 -7.13
C ILE A 38 10.95 -9.96 -6.07
N ASP A 39 12.27 -10.05 -6.19
CA ASP A 39 13.20 -9.46 -5.22
C ASP A 39 13.08 -7.92 -5.19
N SER A 40 12.91 -7.28 -6.35
CA SER A 40 12.66 -5.82 -6.44
C SER A 40 11.37 -5.42 -5.74
N ARG A 41 10.28 -6.16 -5.97
CA ARG A 41 8.98 -5.90 -5.32
C ARG A 41 9.05 -6.11 -3.81
N VAL A 42 9.75 -7.14 -3.35
CA VAL A 42 9.97 -7.38 -1.91
C VAL A 42 10.74 -6.23 -1.29
N ARG A 43 11.82 -5.76 -1.94
CA ARG A 43 12.61 -4.62 -1.46
C ARG A 43 11.78 -3.35 -1.35
N PHE A 44 10.97 -3.06 -2.37
CA PHE A 44 10.06 -1.91 -2.37
C PHE A 44 9.05 -1.98 -1.22
N LEU A 45 8.43 -3.14 -1.00
CA LEU A 45 7.46 -3.33 0.08
C LEU A 45 8.11 -3.24 1.46
N ASN A 46 9.30 -3.82 1.65
CA ASN A 46 10.02 -3.74 2.91
C ASN A 46 10.37 -2.30 3.27
N LYS A 47 10.90 -1.52 2.32
CA LYS A 47 11.20 -0.11 2.55
C LYS A 47 9.95 0.68 2.98
N ARG A 48 8.81 0.42 2.33
CA ARG A 48 7.55 1.06 2.71
C ARG A 48 7.06 0.63 4.09
N LEU A 49 7.21 -0.65 4.44
CA LEU A 49 6.85 -1.15 5.76
C LEU A 49 7.70 -0.53 6.87
N GLU A 50 8.98 -0.27 6.62
CA GLU A 50 9.87 0.43 7.57
C GLU A 50 9.44 1.88 7.84
N GLU A 51 8.89 2.55 6.83
CA GLU A 51 8.42 3.95 6.92
C GLU A 51 6.95 4.06 7.38
N LEU A 52 6.19 2.96 7.39
CA LEU A 52 4.77 2.95 7.72
C LEU A 52 4.57 3.07 9.23
N LYS A 53 3.93 4.17 9.65
CA LYS A 53 3.42 4.32 11.01
C LYS A 53 2.00 3.77 11.09
N VAL A 54 1.84 2.64 11.77
CA VAL A 54 0.50 2.10 12.11
C VAL A 54 -0.10 2.99 13.20
N ILE A 55 -1.30 3.53 12.93
CA ILE A 55 -2.08 4.28 13.92
C ILE A 55 -3.08 3.28 14.52
N ASP A 56 -2.79 2.77 15.71
CA ASP A 56 -3.59 1.75 16.41
C ASP A 56 -4.46 2.34 17.53
N ARG A 57 -4.32 3.64 17.82
CA ARG A 57 -5.04 4.33 18.88
C ARG A 57 -5.55 5.68 18.39
N PRO A 58 -6.73 6.12 18.85
CA PRO A 58 -7.12 7.51 18.68
C PRO A 58 -6.05 8.42 19.30
N PRO A 59 -5.78 9.58 18.68
CA PRO A 59 -4.78 10.52 19.18
C PRO A 59 -5.13 11.02 20.58
N ASP A 60 -4.10 11.27 21.40
CA ASP A 60 -4.27 11.74 22.78
C ASP A 60 -4.97 13.10 22.87
N ASN A 61 -4.92 13.89 21.79
CA ASN A 61 -5.63 15.15 21.66
C ASN A 61 -6.78 14.99 20.64
N THR A 62 -8.00 14.95 21.15
CA THR A 62 -9.23 14.87 20.34
C THR A 62 -9.71 16.24 19.84
N ASP A 63 -9.10 17.34 20.28
CA ASP A 63 -9.40 18.69 19.81
C ASP A 63 -8.75 18.97 18.44
N LYS A 64 -7.95 18.02 17.92
CA LYS A 64 -7.33 18.10 16.60
C LYS A 64 -7.76 16.94 15.73
N ILE A 65 -8.06 17.24 14.48
CA ILE A 65 -8.39 16.25 13.47
C ILE A 65 -7.09 15.86 12.73
N TYR A 66 -6.85 14.56 12.58
CA TYR A 66 -5.65 14.02 11.95
C TYR A 66 -5.98 13.35 10.62
N PHE A 67 -4.97 13.20 9.76
CA PHE A 67 -5.09 12.42 8.53
C PHE A 67 -5.60 10.99 8.83
N GLY A 68 -6.59 10.54 8.07
CA GLY A 68 -7.21 9.22 8.22
C GLY A 68 -8.27 9.13 9.33
N ALA A 69 -8.48 10.19 10.11
CA ALA A 69 -9.49 10.23 11.15
C ALA A 69 -10.91 10.19 10.56
N TRP A 70 -11.83 9.58 11.32
CA TRP A 70 -13.26 9.67 11.08
C TRP A 70 -13.83 10.73 12.02
N VAL A 71 -14.60 11.66 11.47
CA VAL A 71 -15.23 12.77 12.20
C VAL A 71 -16.72 12.80 11.89
N ASN A 72 -17.54 13.12 12.88
CA ASN A 72 -18.96 13.42 12.68
C ASN A 72 -19.11 14.94 12.73
N LEU A 73 -19.77 15.52 11.74
CA LEU A 73 -20.10 16.94 11.66
C LEU A 73 -21.61 17.09 11.68
N GLU A 74 -22.11 17.96 12.53
CA GLU A 74 -23.51 18.36 12.56
C GLU A 74 -23.63 19.71 11.83
N ASP A 75 -24.60 19.83 10.91
CA ASP A 75 -24.88 21.10 10.25
C ASP A 75 -25.87 21.97 11.06
N GLU A 76 -26.12 23.20 10.62
CA GLU A 76 -27.04 24.12 11.31
C GLU A 76 -28.50 23.62 11.35
N ALA A 77 -28.85 22.60 10.55
CA ALA A 77 -30.16 21.97 10.55
C ALA A 77 -30.23 20.74 11.48
N GLY A 78 -29.13 20.38 12.15
CA GLY A 78 -29.02 19.22 13.04
C GLY A 78 -28.75 17.90 12.32
N GLU A 79 -28.37 17.93 11.04
CA GLU A 79 -28.05 16.71 10.30
C GLU A 79 -26.59 16.30 10.55
N GLU A 80 -26.42 15.12 11.17
CA GLU A 80 -25.10 14.53 11.39
C GLU A 80 -24.59 13.81 10.14
N ARG A 81 -23.39 14.19 9.68
CA ARG A 81 -22.67 13.53 8.59
C ARG A 81 -21.30 13.06 9.03
N ARG A 82 -20.97 11.82 8.66
CA ARG A 82 -19.68 11.22 8.95
C ARG A 82 -18.72 11.40 7.77
N TRP A 83 -17.52 11.88 8.06
CA TRP A 83 -16.46 12.16 7.11
C TRP A 83 -15.16 11.46 7.49
N ARG A 84 -14.38 11.07 6.49
CA ARG A 84 -13.01 10.59 6.65
C ARG A 84 -12.04 11.60 6.08
N ILE A 85 -11.04 11.99 6.87
CA ILE A 85 -10.00 12.90 6.40
C ILE A 85 -9.00 12.14 5.54
N VAL A 86 -8.81 12.59 4.31
CA VAL A 86 -7.94 11.99 3.30
C VAL A 86 -7.02 13.04 2.67
N GLY A 87 -6.12 12.61 1.80
CA GLY A 87 -5.22 13.50 1.08
C GLY A 87 -5.95 14.27 -0.03
N PRO A 88 -5.34 15.35 -0.56
CA PRO A 88 -5.93 16.16 -1.63
C PRO A 88 -6.15 15.40 -2.94
N ASP A 89 -5.51 14.26 -3.17
CA ASP A 89 -5.69 13.44 -4.36
C ASP A 89 -6.82 12.40 -4.22
N GLU A 90 -7.34 12.19 -3.01
CA GLU A 90 -8.26 11.09 -2.67
C GLU A 90 -9.65 11.56 -2.22
N PHE A 91 -9.93 12.86 -2.33
CA PHE A 91 -11.19 13.44 -1.84
C PHE A 91 -12.39 13.09 -2.73
N ASP A 92 -13.53 12.85 -2.08
CA ASP A 92 -14.81 12.59 -2.72
C ASP A 92 -15.92 12.91 -1.71
N LEU A 93 -16.56 14.06 -1.90
CA LEU A 93 -17.58 14.54 -0.98
C LEU A 93 -18.84 13.64 -0.98
N GLY A 94 -19.15 13.01 -2.11
CA GLY A 94 -20.29 12.09 -2.22
C GLY A 94 -20.07 10.78 -1.45
N ARG A 95 -18.80 10.39 -1.25
CA ARG A 95 -18.41 9.18 -0.53
C ARG A 95 -17.98 9.43 0.93
N GLY A 96 -18.13 10.66 1.41
CA GLY A 96 -17.73 11.01 2.78
C GLY A 96 -16.21 11.15 2.94
N LEU A 97 -15.45 11.42 1.87
CA LEU A 97 -13.99 11.59 1.90
C LEU A 97 -13.65 13.08 1.80
N LEU A 98 -13.19 13.67 2.89
CA LEU A 98 -12.87 15.09 3.01
C LEU A 98 -11.36 15.32 2.91
N SER A 99 -10.91 16.21 2.02
CA SER A 99 -9.50 16.56 1.92
C SER A 99 -9.01 17.29 3.16
N MET A 100 -7.79 16.95 3.62
CA MET A 100 -7.05 17.69 4.66
C MET A 100 -6.74 19.14 4.29
N ASP A 101 -6.80 19.50 2.99
CA ASP A 101 -6.62 20.88 2.52
C ASP A 101 -7.92 21.69 2.45
N SER A 102 -9.06 21.06 2.78
CA SER A 102 -10.34 21.78 2.87
C SER A 102 -10.29 22.81 4.00
N PRO A 103 -10.87 24.01 3.82
CA PRO A 103 -11.05 24.97 4.91
C PRO A 103 -11.75 24.35 6.13
N MET A 104 -12.67 23.40 5.89
CA MET A 104 -13.38 22.65 6.93
C MET A 104 -12.51 21.66 7.71
N ALA A 105 -11.34 21.27 7.19
CA ALA A 105 -10.41 20.37 7.87
C ALA A 105 -9.34 21.13 8.68
N ARG A 106 -9.24 22.46 8.53
CA ARG A 106 -8.25 23.31 9.22
C ARG A 106 -8.80 24.10 10.42
N SER A 107 -10.12 24.12 10.61
CA SER A 107 -10.78 24.81 11.73
C SER A 107 -10.83 23.98 12.99
#